data_AF-B3XRZ1-F1
#
_entry.id   AF-B3XRZ1-F1
#
_cell.length_a   1.000
_cell.length_b   1.000
_cell.length_c   1.000
_cell.angle_alpha   90.00
_cell.angle_beta   90.00
_cell.angle_gamma   90.00
#
_symmetry.space_group_name_H-M   'P 1'
#
loop_
_entity.id
_entity.type
_entity.pdbx_description
1 polymer ?
#
loop_
_entity_poly.entity_id
_entity_poly.type
_entity_poly.pdbx_seq_one_letter_code
_entity_poly.pdbx_strand_id
1 'polypeptide(L)'
;MALTFIKTKKHAFIVNTVNDRLRENMNIIYGRDIHLYAQLVITDSNPKGTMKYSDYYSSNPIQVCNKNDIIEQRELNENEIDIYERITNNSKLTKANHEYLKNNFFSKVNSSKQKI
;
A
#
# COMPACT_ATOMS: atom_id res chain seq x y z
N MET A 1 9.68 -17.55 -2.42
CA MET A 1 9.21 -16.17 -2.66
C MET A 1 8.92 -15.56 -1.30
N ALA A 2 9.52 -14.43 -0.96
CA ALA A 2 9.33 -13.81 0.36
C ALA A 2 8.46 -12.56 0.18
N LEU A 3 7.31 -12.55 0.85
CA LEU A 3 6.48 -11.37 0.99
C LEU A 3 6.97 -10.56 2.18
N THR A 4 7.16 -9.26 1.98
CA THR A 4 7.73 -8.39 3.01
C THR A 4 6.86 -7.16 3.15
N PHE A 5 6.62 -6.76 4.40
CA PHE A 5 6.09 -5.44 4.70
C PHE A 5 7.23 -4.41 4.60
N ILE A 6 6.99 -3.35 3.84
CA ILE A 6 7.92 -2.22 3.71
C ILE A 6 7.17 -0.93 4.01
N LYS A 7 7.70 -0.13 4.91
CA LYS A 7 7.20 1.22 5.19
C LYS A 7 8.26 2.25 4.84
N THR A 8 7.81 3.30 4.19
CA THR A 8 8.55 4.54 3.95
C THR A 8 7.91 5.67 4.74
N LYS A 9 8.50 6.87 4.70
CA LYS A 9 7.90 8.06 5.32
C LYS A 9 6.51 8.42 4.78
N LYS A 10 6.18 8.02 3.55
CA LYS A 10 4.94 8.41 2.87
C LYS A 10 3.94 7.26 2.71
N HIS A 11 4.43 6.05 2.53
CA HIS A 11 3.62 4.91 2.08
C HIS A 11 4.05 3.63 2.77
N ALA A 12 3.10 2.70 2.94
CA ALA A 12 3.32 1.35 3.39
C ALA A 12 2.91 0.36 2.30
N PHE A 13 3.68 -0.70 2.13
CA PHE A 13 3.55 -1.64 1.03
C PHE A 13 3.69 -3.07 1.54
N ILE A 14 2.95 -3.98 0.92
CA ILE A 14 3.29 -5.41 0.91
C ILE A 14 3.99 -5.67 -0.41
N VAL A 15 5.21 -6.22 -0.37
CA VAL A 15 6.04 -6.39 -1.57
C VAL A 15 6.41 -7.86 -1.76
N ASN A 16 6.13 -8.37 -2.96
CA ASN A 16 6.70 -9.59 -3.51
C ASN A 16 7.91 -9.23 -4.37
N THR A 17 9.09 -9.27 -3.75
CA THR A 17 10.35 -8.83 -4.37
C THR A 17 10.73 -9.73 -5.55
N VAL A 18 11.17 -9.13 -6.65
CA VAL A 18 11.70 -9.82 -7.82
C VAL A 18 13.18 -9.49 -7.93
N ASN A 19 14.01 -10.51 -8.13
CA ASN A 19 15.45 -10.32 -8.32
C ASN A 19 15.69 -9.54 -9.61
N ASP A 20 16.34 -8.38 -9.48
CA ASP A 20 16.78 -7.57 -10.60
C ASP A 20 18.08 -6.87 -10.24
N ARG A 21 19.18 -7.39 -10.77
CA ARG A 21 20.54 -6.89 -10.46
C ARG A 21 20.73 -5.42 -10.75
N LEU A 22 20.09 -4.89 -11.82
CA LEU A 22 20.27 -3.48 -12.19
C LEU A 22 19.60 -2.57 -11.15
N ARG A 23 18.36 -2.89 -10.76
CA ARG A 23 17.65 -2.11 -9.73
C ARG A 23 18.27 -2.31 -8.36
N GLU A 24 18.73 -3.51 -8.04
CA GLU A 24 19.46 -3.81 -6.80
C GLU A 24 20.73 -2.95 -6.67
N ASN A 25 21.53 -2.82 -7.73
CA ASN A 25 22.71 -1.96 -7.76
C ASN A 25 22.37 -0.47 -7.60
N MET A 26 21.18 -0.07 -8.00
CA MET A 26 20.65 1.30 -7.78
C MET A 26 20.01 1.48 -6.40
N ASN A 27 20.10 0.49 -5.51
CA ASN A 27 19.43 0.46 -4.21
C ASN A 27 17.91 0.60 -4.31
N ILE A 28 17.31 0.06 -5.36
CA ILE A 28 15.86 0.08 -5.59
C ILE A 28 15.27 -1.27 -5.20
N ILE A 29 14.16 -1.25 -4.46
CA ILE A 29 13.28 -2.41 -4.30
C ILE A 29 12.42 -2.54 -5.55
N TYR A 30 12.58 -3.65 -6.25
CA TYR A 30 11.83 -3.99 -7.44
C TYR A 30 10.96 -5.22 -7.18
N GLY A 31 9.68 -5.15 -7.52
CA GLY A 31 8.76 -6.21 -7.20
C GLY A 31 7.31 -5.87 -7.50
N ARG A 32 6.43 -6.79 -7.16
CA ARG A 32 4.98 -6.56 -7.21
C ARG A 32 4.53 -6.11 -5.84
N ASP A 33 3.65 -5.13 -5.77
CA ASP A 33 3.27 -4.54 -4.50
C ASP A 33 1.76 -4.29 -4.36
N ILE A 34 1.37 -4.10 -3.10
CA ILE A 34 0.07 -3.60 -2.69
C ILE A 34 0.32 -2.45 -1.73
N HIS A 35 -0.25 -1.29 -2.04
CA HIS A 35 -0.24 -0.16 -1.11
C HIS A 35 -1.24 -0.42 0.02
N LEU A 36 -0.77 -0.33 1.27
CA LEU A 36 -1.62 -0.41 2.46
C LEU A 36 -2.10 0.98 2.85
N TYR A 37 -3.40 1.23 2.71
CA TYR A 37 -4.00 2.53 3.02
C TYR A 37 -5.49 2.43 3.38
N ALA A 38 -5.93 3.39 4.20
CA ALA A 38 -7.33 3.75 4.39
C ALA A 38 -7.46 5.27 4.29
N GLN A 39 -8.04 5.77 3.20
CA GLN A 39 -8.05 7.20 2.90
C GLN A 39 -9.47 7.77 2.96
N LEU A 40 -9.69 8.78 3.80
CA LEU A 40 -10.91 9.59 3.71
C LEU A 40 -10.70 10.69 2.68
N VAL A 41 -11.39 10.58 1.55
CA VAL A 41 -11.34 11.57 0.46
C VAL A 41 -12.54 12.51 0.60
N ILE A 42 -12.29 13.78 0.91
CA ILE A 42 -13.31 14.83 0.95
C ILE A 42 -13.21 15.66 -0.32
N THR A 43 -14.37 15.94 -0.93
CA THR A 43 -14.52 16.78 -2.13
C THR A 43 -15.60 17.81 -1.89
N ASP A 44 -15.63 18.89 -2.66
CA ASP A 44 -16.61 19.96 -2.51
C ASP A 44 -18.05 19.45 -2.74
N SER A 45 -18.22 18.47 -3.65
CA SER A 45 -19.50 17.81 -3.92
C SER A 45 -19.89 16.76 -2.88
N ASN A 46 -18.93 16.23 -2.10
CA ASN A 46 -19.19 15.31 -1.00
C ASN A 46 -18.41 15.74 0.26
N PRO A 47 -18.93 16.70 1.03
CA PRO A 47 -18.26 17.22 2.23
C PRO A 47 -18.16 16.18 3.36
N LYS A 48 -18.99 15.14 3.35
CA LYS A 48 -18.87 14.00 4.29
C LYS A 48 -17.70 13.07 3.94
N GLY A 49 -17.24 13.13 2.69
CA GLY A 49 -16.16 12.32 2.15
C GLY A 49 -16.53 10.87 1.87
N THR A 50 -15.62 10.15 1.23
CA THR A 50 -15.73 8.73 0.93
C THR A 50 -14.46 8.03 1.39
N MET A 51 -14.61 6.90 2.09
CA MET A 51 -13.49 6.05 2.44
C MET A 51 -13.04 5.23 1.24
N LYS A 52 -11.75 5.27 0.95
CA LYS A 52 -11.05 4.38 0.03
C LYS A 52 -10.11 3.49 0.82
N TYR A 53 -9.92 2.26 0.36
CA TYR A 53 -9.05 1.28 0.98
C TYR A 53 -8.17 0.65 -0.09
N SER A 54 -7.10 -0.01 0.33
CA SER A 54 -6.28 -0.88 -0.51
C SER A 54 -7.13 -1.76 -1.41
N ASP A 55 -6.96 -1.60 -2.72
CA ASP A 55 -7.80 -2.22 -3.75
C ASP A 55 -7.01 -2.64 -5.00
N TYR A 56 -5.72 -2.31 -5.07
CA TYR A 56 -4.90 -2.53 -6.25
C TYR A 56 -3.66 -3.38 -5.94
N TYR A 57 -3.40 -4.33 -6.83
CA TYR A 57 -2.18 -5.14 -6.89
C TYR A 57 -1.53 -4.96 -8.26
N SER A 58 -0.24 -4.64 -8.28
CA SER A 58 0.51 -4.58 -9.53
C SER A 58 0.86 -6.00 -10.00
N SER A 59 0.17 -6.47 -11.05
CA SER A 59 0.44 -7.79 -11.65
C SER A 59 1.84 -7.86 -12.28
N ASN A 60 2.36 -6.73 -12.76
CA ASN A 60 3.72 -6.58 -13.28
C ASN A 60 4.66 -6.03 -12.20
N PRO A 61 5.92 -6.48 -12.15
CA PRO A 61 6.90 -5.90 -11.24
C PRO A 61 7.20 -4.43 -11.57
N ILE A 62 7.20 -3.58 -10.55
CA ILE A 62 7.47 -2.15 -10.62
C ILE A 62 8.59 -1.78 -9.65
N GLN A 63 9.14 -0.58 -9.83
CA GLN A 63 9.97 0.06 -8.83
C GLN A 63 9.07 0.50 -7.67
N VAL A 64 9.25 -0.11 -6.50
CA VAL A 64 8.44 0.17 -5.31
C VAL A 64 8.98 1.39 -4.58
N CYS A 65 10.24 1.32 -4.13
CA CYS A 65 10.89 2.43 -3.43
C CYS A 65 12.43 2.29 -3.48
N ASN A 66 13.13 3.34 -3.05
CA ASN A 66 14.56 3.23 -2.74
C ASN A 66 14.74 2.58 -1.36
N LYS A 67 15.75 1.72 -1.20
CA LYS A 67 16.10 1.09 0.08
C LYS A 67 16.43 2.12 1.16
N ASN A 68 17.00 3.26 0.77
CA ASN A 68 17.35 4.35 1.70
C ASN A 68 16.12 5.08 2.26
N ASP A 69 14.94 4.94 1.64
CA ASP A 69 13.69 5.55 2.09
C ASP A 69 12.91 4.67 3.08
N ILE A 70 13.39 3.44 3.31
CA ILE A 70 12.75 2.46 4.18
C ILE A 70 12.97 2.86 5.64
N ILE A 71 11.87 2.99 6.38
CA ILE A 71 11.88 3.24 7.83
C ILE A 71 11.52 1.98 8.64
N GLU A 72 10.86 1.01 8.00
CA GLU A 72 10.49 -0.27 8.62
C GLU A 72 10.45 -1.34 7.54
N GLN A 73 11.05 -2.50 7.83
CA GLN A 73 10.97 -3.69 7.00
C GLN A 73 10.83 -4.90 7.92
N ARG A 74 9.79 -5.71 7.69
CA ARG A 74 9.51 -6.91 8.49
C ARG A 74 8.67 -7.93 7.72
N GLU A 75 8.48 -9.09 8.33
CA GLU A 75 7.50 -10.07 7.86
C GLU A 75 6.08 -9.55 8.02
N LEU A 76 5.17 -10.10 7.22
CA LEU A 76 3.75 -9.78 7.27
C LEU A 76 3.11 -10.41 8.50
N ASN A 77 2.15 -9.71 9.10
CA ASN A 77 1.23 -10.31 10.07
C ASN A 77 0.01 -10.95 9.36
N GLU A 78 -0.80 -11.66 10.13
CA GLU A 78 -1.98 -12.37 9.63
C GLU A 78 -2.98 -11.47 8.88
N ASN A 79 -3.22 -10.24 9.34
CA ASN A 79 -4.14 -9.31 8.68
C ASN A 79 -3.59 -8.83 7.33
N GLU A 80 -2.28 -8.59 7.27
CA GLU A 80 -1.61 -8.16 6.05
C GLU A 80 -1.57 -9.29 5.01
N ILE A 81 -1.39 -10.53 5.45
CA ILE A 81 -1.48 -11.73 4.60
C ILE A 81 -2.89 -11.86 4.01
N ASP A 82 -3.95 -11.81 4.85
CA ASP A 82 -5.35 -11.90 4.36
C ASP A 82 -5.69 -10.76 3.38
N ILE A 83 -5.22 -9.53 3.65
CA ILE A 83 -5.38 -8.41 2.71
C ILE A 83 -4.68 -8.72 1.37
N TYR A 84 -3.44 -9.21 1.41
CA TYR A 84 -2.69 -9.55 0.20
C TYR A 84 -3.40 -10.62 -0.63
N GLU A 85 -3.80 -11.72 0.00
CA GLU A 85 -4.49 -12.83 -0.66
C GLU A 85 -5.82 -12.39 -1.28
N ARG A 86 -6.59 -11.53 -0.59
CA ARG A 86 -7.86 -11.04 -1.12
C ARG A 86 -7.67 -10.17 -2.34
N ILE A 87 -6.80 -9.18 -2.27
CA ILE A 87 -6.59 -8.25 -3.38
C ILE A 87 -5.99 -8.98 -4.58
N THR A 88 -5.00 -9.86 -4.37
CA THR A 88 -4.40 -10.66 -5.46
C THR A 88 -5.39 -11.62 -6.12
N ASN A 89 -6.35 -12.17 -5.36
CA ASN A 89 -7.43 -13.02 -5.87
C ASN A 89 -8.67 -12.22 -6.33
N ASN A 90 -8.57 -10.89 -6.48
CA ASN A 90 -9.67 -10.00 -6.86
C ASN A 90 -10.94 -10.17 -5.99
N SER A 91 -10.73 -10.54 -4.73
CA SER A 91 -11.77 -10.73 -3.73
C SER A 91 -11.94 -9.47 -2.88
N LYS A 92 -13.16 -9.21 -2.43
CA LYS A 92 -13.45 -8.04 -1.60
C LYS A 92 -12.79 -8.17 -0.22
N LEU A 93 -12.28 -7.04 0.27
CA LEU A 93 -11.85 -6.89 1.65
C LEU A 93 -13.04 -7.03 2.62
N THR A 94 -12.80 -7.68 3.75
CA THR A 94 -13.78 -7.85 4.82
C THR A 94 -13.87 -6.60 5.68
N LYS A 95 -14.89 -6.56 6.55
CA LYS A 95 -15.01 -5.52 7.57
C LYS A 95 -13.78 -5.45 8.49
N ALA A 96 -13.23 -6.60 8.88
CA ALA A 96 -12.03 -6.68 9.71
C ALA A 96 -10.81 -6.09 8.99
N ASN A 97 -10.64 -6.35 7.69
CA ASN A 97 -9.57 -5.75 6.90
C ASN A 97 -9.71 -4.21 6.84
N HIS A 98 -10.92 -3.71 6.61
CA HIS A 98 -11.16 -2.26 6.60
C HIS A 98 -10.86 -1.60 7.96
N GLU A 99 -11.23 -2.24 9.07
CA GLU A 99 -10.92 -1.76 10.42
C GLU A 99 -9.42 -1.79 10.69
N TYR A 100 -8.73 -2.86 10.32
CA TYR A 100 -7.28 -2.97 10.42
C TYR A 100 -6.57 -1.87 9.62
N LEU A 101 -6.96 -1.67 8.35
CA LEU A 101 -6.39 -0.63 7.49
C LEU A 101 -6.62 0.76 8.06
N LYS A 102 -7.82 1.02 8.60
CA LYS A 102 -8.17 2.31 9.22
C LYS A 102 -7.39 2.56 10.51
N ASN A 103 -7.12 1.53 11.31
CA ASN A 103 -6.40 1.73 12.57
C ASN A 103 -4.90 1.95 12.36
N ASN A 104 -4.32 1.41 11.29
CA ASN A 104 -2.87 1.38 11.08
C ASN A 104 -2.37 2.29 9.94
N PHE A 105 -3.20 2.57 8.94
CA PHE A 105 -2.81 3.25 7.69
C PHE A 105 -3.79 4.35 7.28
N PHE A 106 -4.48 4.95 8.25
CA PHE A 106 -5.44 6.01 7.94
C PHE A 106 -4.78 7.33 7.53
N SER A 107 -5.30 7.92 6.46
CA SER A 107 -4.97 9.29 6.05
C SER A 107 -6.22 10.05 5.63
N LYS A 108 -6.21 11.36 5.85
CA LYS A 108 -7.28 12.26 5.41
C LYS A 108 -6.77 13.14 4.27
N VAL A 109 -7.46 13.12 3.14
CA VAL A 109 -7.11 13.94 1.97
C VAL A 109 -8.26 14.89 1.66
N ASN A 110 -7.96 16.18 1.74
CA ASN A 110 -8.87 17.25 1.36
C ASN A 110 -8.55 17.69 -0.07
N SER A 111 -9.42 17.35 -1.02
CA SER A 111 -9.20 17.65 -2.44
C SER A 111 -9.46 19.13 -2.76
N SER A 112 -10.10 19.88 -1.86
CA SER A 112 -10.51 21.29 -2.01
C SER A 112 -9.36 22.30 -2.09
N LYS A 113 -8.09 21.88 -1.95
CA LYS A 113 -6.91 22.77 -1.96
C LYS A 113 -5.97 22.60 -3.15
N GLN A 114 -6.39 21.88 -4.19
CA GLN A 114 -5.68 21.90 -5.49
C GLN A 114 -6.40 22.88 -6.44
N LYS A 115 -6.33 24.19 -6.14
CA LYS A 115 -6.51 25.21 -7.17
C LYS A 115 -5.10 25.60 -7.62
N ILE A 116 -4.78 25.24 -8.87
CA ILE A 116 -3.65 25.77 -9.63
C ILE A 116 -3.95 27.23 -9.95
#